data_AF-A0A953CIM5-F1
#
_entry.id   AF-A0A953CIM5-F1
#
_cell.length_a   1.000
_cell.length_b   1.000
_cell.length_c   1.000
_cell.angle_alpha   90.00
_cell.angle_beta   90.00
_cell.angle_gamma   90.00
#
_symmetry.space_group_name_H-M   'P 1'
#
loop_
_entity.id
_entity.type
_entity.pdbx_description
1 polymer ?
#
loop_
_entity_poly.entity_id
_entity_poly.type
_entity_poly.pdbx_seq_one_letter_code
_entity_poly.pdbx_strand_id
1 'polypeptide(L)' 'MPATRGIDVNAKAGIYHLMRDLARDGTGIIMISSDLPEVIGAADRILVMREGTIVSEHKSGATETAIMLDATGEQEAAA' A
#
# COMPACT_ATOMS: atom_id res chain seq x y z
N MET A 1 -1.54 22.13 24.83
CA MET A 1 -1.50 20.74 25.35
C MET A 1 -1.60 19.78 24.17
N PRO A 2 -0.57 18.99 23.82
CA PRO A 2 -0.75 17.89 22.87
C PRO A 2 -1.21 16.65 23.65
N ALA A 3 -2.45 16.24 23.46
CA ALA A 3 -3.02 15.03 24.05
C ALA A 3 -3.46 14.06 22.94
N THR A 4 -2.53 13.61 22.10
CA THR A 4 -2.84 12.59 21.05
C THR A 4 -1.65 11.71 20.67
N ARG A 5 -0.52 11.75 21.38
CA ARG A 5 0.72 11.09 20.93
C ARG A 5 0.91 9.62 21.39
N GLY A 6 -0.09 9.02 22.03
CA GLY A 6 0.12 7.78 22.78
C GLY A 6 -0.77 6.57 22.44
N ILE A 7 -1.79 6.69 21.57
CA ILE A 7 -2.82 5.64 21.42
C ILE A 7 -2.87 5.02 20.01
N ASP A 8 -2.44 5.71 18.95
CA ASP A 8 -2.78 5.29 17.58
C ASP A 8 -1.92 4.18 16.93
N VAL A 9 -0.72 3.91 17.43
CA VAL A 9 0.17 2.94 16.76
C VAL A 9 -0.29 1.49 16.97
N ASN A 10 -0.78 1.16 18.17
CA ASN A 10 -1.28 -0.19 18.48
C ASN A 10 -2.67 -0.46 17.87
N ALA A 11 -3.52 0.55 17.72
CA ALA A 11 -4.83 0.38 17.12
C ALA A 11 -4.75 0.07 15.62
N LYS A 12 -3.85 0.74 14.90
CA LYS A 12 -3.58 0.48 13.47
C LYS A 12 -3.10 -0.95 13.21
N ALA A 13 -2.18 -1.45 14.05
CA ALA A 13 -1.70 -2.82 13.97
C ALA A 13 -2.83 -3.86 14.10
N GLY A 14 -3.79 -3.63 14.99
CA GLY A 14 -4.97 -4.48 15.15
C GLY A 14 -5.88 -4.49 13.92
N ILE A 15 -6.04 -3.35 13.26
CA ILE A 15 -6.82 -3.24 12.01
C ILE A 15 -6.11 -3.99 10.87
N TYR A 16 -4.79 -3.82 10.69
CA TYR A 16 -4.04 -4.58 9.68
C TYR A 16 -4.14 -6.09 9.92
N HIS A 17 -4.10 -6.54 11.19
CA HIS A 17 -4.26 -7.95 11.53
C HIS A 17 -5.65 -8.47 11.18
N LEU A 18 -6.71 -7.75 11.56
CA LEU A 18 -8.09 -8.12 11.22
C LEU A 18 -8.32 -8.15 9.71
N MET A 19 -7.79 -7.16 8.97
CA MET A 19 -7.86 -7.12 7.51
C MET A 19 -7.14 -8.33 6.90
N ARG A 20 -5.96 -8.70 7.39
CA ARG A 20 -5.24 -9.90 6.93
C ARG A 20 -6.02 -11.18 7.21
N ASP A 21 -6.64 -11.31 8.38
CA ASP A 21 -7.42 -12.50 8.72
C ASP A 21 -8.66 -12.61 7.82
N LEU A 22 -9.37 -11.51 7.58
CA LEU A 22 -10.49 -11.45 6.62
C LEU A 22 -10.04 -11.78 5.19
N ALA A 23 -8.87 -11.29 4.77
CA ALA A 23 -8.29 -11.62 3.47
C ALA A 23 -7.96 -13.12 3.35
N ARG A 24 -7.43 -13.73 4.41
CA ARG A 24 -7.15 -15.18 4.47
C ARG A 24 -8.43 -16.03 4.42
N ASP A 25 -9.53 -15.53 4.97
CA ASP A 25 -10.85 -16.17 4.89
C ASP A 25 -11.50 -16.02 3.49
N GLY A 26 -10.79 -15.47 2.51
CA GLY A 26 -11.23 -15.34 1.12
C GLY A 26 -11.96 -14.02 0.82
N THR A 27 -11.94 -13.05 1.73
CA THR A 27 -12.55 -11.74 1.51
C THR A 27 -11.61 -10.83 0.72
N GLY A 28 -12.05 -10.31 -0.43
CA GLY A 28 -11.29 -9.31 -1.17
C GLY A 28 -11.31 -7.95 -0.46
N ILE A 29 -10.14 -7.39 -0.15
CA ILE A 29 -10.00 -6.09 0.50
C ILE A 29 -9.24 -5.14 -0.41
N ILE A 30 -9.81 -3.95 -0.63
CA ILE A 30 -9.14 -2.87 -1.37
C ILE A 30 -8.70 -1.83 -0.34
N MET A 31 -7.39 -1.63 -0.24
CA MET A 31 -6.79 -0.65 0.65
C MET A 31 -6.31 0.56 -0.16
N ILE A 32 -6.67 1.76 0.29
CA ILE A 32 -6.19 3.02 -0.27
C ILE A 32 -5.35 3.67 0.83
N SER A 33 -4.04 3.76 0.63
CA SER A 33 -3.14 4.44 1.56
C SER A 33 -2.10 5.26 0.78
N SER A 34 -1.69 6.38 1.37
CA SER A 34 -0.57 7.19 0.91
C SER A 34 0.76 6.76 1.54
N ASP A 35 0.74 5.79 2.45
CA ASP A 35 1.91 5.26 3.14
C ASP A 35 2.37 3.97 2.43
N LEU A 36 3.46 4.06 1.67
CA LEU A 36 3.97 2.92 0.89
C LEU A 36 4.44 1.75 1.76
N PRO A 37 5.18 1.96 2.88
CA PRO A 37 5.48 0.89 3.82
C PRO A 37 4.23 0.13 4.30
N GLU A 38 3.13 0.84 4.60
CA GLU A 38 1.82 0.28 5.01
C GLU A 38 1.24 -0.63 3.91
N VAL A 39 1.33 -0.21 2.64
CA VAL A 39 0.84 -0.97 1.46
C VAL A 39 1.71 -2.19 1.17
N ILE A 40 3.04 -2.02 1.10
CA ILE A 40 3.97 -3.11 0.77
C ILE A 40 3.92 -4.22 1.81
N GLY A 41 3.77 -3.85 3.09
CA GLY A 41 3.66 -4.81 4.18
C GLY A 41 2.35 -5.60 4.14
N ALA A 42 1.23 -4.98 3.77
CA ALA A 42 -0.09 -5.62 3.85
C ALA A 42 -0.56 -6.28 2.55
N ALA A 43 -0.06 -5.85 1.39
CA ALA A 43 -0.62 -6.24 0.10
C ALA A 43 0.00 -7.51 -0.50
N ASP A 44 -0.86 -8.37 -1.04
CA ASP A 44 -0.46 -9.49 -1.90
C ASP A 44 -0.13 -9.03 -3.33
N ARG A 45 -0.84 -8.00 -3.80
CA ARG A 45 -0.70 -7.35 -5.10
C ARG A 45 -0.88 -5.84 -4.96
N ILE A 46 -0.04 -5.07 -5.65
CA ILE A 46 -0.04 -3.61 -5.63
C ILE A 46 -0.21 -3.14 -7.07
N LEU A 47 -1.24 -2.35 -7.32
CA LEU A 47 -1.51 -1.74 -8.63
C LEU A 47 -1.16 -0.26 -8.54
N VAL A 48 -0.30 0.21 -9.43
CA VAL A 48 0.09 1.62 -9.51
C VAL A 48 -0.75 2.30 -10.57
N MET A 49 -1.44 3.38 -10.18
CA MET A 49 -2.27 4.16 -11.08
C MET A 49 -1.64 5.53 -11.31
N ARG A 50 -1.53 5.94 -12.58
CA ARG A 50 -1.10 7.28 -13.01
C ARG A 50 -2.07 7.78 -14.06
N GLU A 51 -2.52 9.03 -13.93
CA GLU A 51 -3.47 9.68 -14.85
C GLU A 51 -4.74 8.85 -15.15
N GLY A 52 -5.24 8.12 -14.15
CA GLY A 52 -6.45 7.29 -14.29
C GLY A 52 -6.23 5.95 -15.00
N THR A 53 -4.98 5.59 -15.32
CA THR A 53 -4.62 4.30 -15.92
C THR A 53 -3.70 3.51 -14.99
N ILE A 54 -3.88 2.19 -14.93
CA ILE A 54 -2.93 1.30 -14.21
C ILE A 54 -1.66 1.21 -15.06
N VAL A 55 -0.56 1.73 -14.54
CA VAL A 55 0.73 1.75 -15.24
C VAL A 55 1.62 0.57 -14.88
N SER A 56 1.45 0.00 -13.68
CA SER A 56 2.20 -1.19 -13.29
C SER A 56 1.47 -2.04 -12.24
N GLU A 57 1.88 -3.30 -12.18
CA GLU A 57 1.46 -4.26 -11.18
C GLU A 57 2.68 -4.87 -10.51
N HIS A 58 2.68 -4.89 -9.18
CA HIS A 58 3.70 -5.48 -8.34
C HIS A 58 3.11 -6.59 -7.47
N LYS A 59 3.91 -7.64 -7.23
CA LYS A 59 3.60 -8.67 -6.23
C LYS A 59 4.11 -8.22 -4.86
N SER A 60 3.66 -8.90 -3.80
CA SER A 60 4.21 -8.75 -2.45
C SER A 60 5.75 -8.79 -2.47
N GLY A 61 6.39 -7.86 -1.74
CA GLY A 61 7.84 -7.73 -1.68
C GLY A 61 8.47 -6.73 -2.66
N ALA A 62 7.66 -5.95 -3.39
CA ALA A 62 8.18 -4.83 -4.18
C ALA A 62 8.82 -3.75 -3.29
N THR A 63 9.85 -3.10 -3.81
CA THR A 63 10.54 -2.01 -3.11
C THR A 63 9.77 -0.69 -3.27
N GLU A 64 9.82 0.15 -2.24
CA GLU A 64 9.23 1.50 -2.28
C GLU A 64 9.74 2.29 -3.49
N THR A 65 11.03 2.18 -3.80
CA THR A 65 11.66 2.86 -4.94
C THR A 65 11.02 2.44 -6.27
N ALA A 66 10.77 1.14 -6.49
CA ALA A 66 10.16 0.66 -7.74
C ALA A 66 8.72 1.19 -7.92
N ILE A 67 7.94 1.19 -6.84
CA ILE A 67 6.57 1.70 -6.85
C ILE A 67 6.55 3.22 -7.10
N MET A 68 7.46 3.96 -6.44
CA MET A 68 7.59 5.40 -6.62
C MET A 68 8.01 5.77 -8.05
N LEU A 69 8.97 5.05 -8.63
CA LEU A 69 9.41 5.23 -10.02
C LEU A 69 8.24 5.10 -11.01
N ASP A 70 7.40 4.08 -10.83
CA ASP A 70 6.23 3.86 -11.69
C ASP A 70 5.16 4.94 -11.49
N ALA A 71 4.96 5.35 -10.23
CA ALA A 71 3.97 6.37 -9.86
C ALA A 71 4.35 7.77 -10.37
N THR A 72 5.63 8.12 -10.37
CA THR A 72 6.14 9.42 -10.87
C THR A 72 6.34 9.43 -12.38
N GLY A 73 6.38 8.27 -13.03
CA GLY A 73 6.54 8.17 -14.48
C GLY A 73 7.98 8.34 -14.97
N GLU A 74 8.98 8.15 -14.10
CA GLU A 74 10.40 8.20 -14.48
C GLU A 74 10.81 7.05 -15.42
N GLN A 75 9.95 6.05 -15.64
CA GLN A 75 10.13 5.03 -16.69
C GLN A 75 9.67 5.48 -18.09
N GLU A 76 8.89 6.57 -18.22
CA GLU A 76 8.30 6.97 -19.51
C GLU A 76 9.23 7.88 -20.34
N ALA A 77 10.41 8.25 -19.82
CA ALA A 77 11.40 9.04 -20.56
C ALA A 77 12.24 8.21 -21.56
N ALA A 78 11.91 6.93 -21.77
CA ALA A 78 12.62 6.04 -22.69
C ALA A 78 11.65 5.28 -23.60
N ALA A 79 10.86 6.00 -24.40
CA ALA A 79 10.21 5.46 -25.60
C ALA A 79 10.09 6.54 -26.68
#